data_AF-A0A0Q9J222-F1
#
_entry.id   AF-A0A0Q9J222-F1
#
_cell.length_a   1.000
_cell.length_b   1.000
_cell.length_c   1.000
_cell.angle_alpha   90.00
_cell.angle_beta   90.00
_cell.angle_gamma   90.00
#
_symmetry.space_group_name_H-M   'P 1'
#
loop_
_entity.id
_entity.type
_entity.pdbx_description
1 polymer ?
#
loop_
_entity_poly.entity_id
_entity_poly.type
_entity_poly.pdbx_seq_one_letter_code
_entity_poly.pdbx_strand_id
1 'polypeptide(L)'
;MYRTYCRVAAVVFAVFTAYPVVTKALDHRLAEDWAHSALHLVSALVAAYAGWFGPPVVARLFVTAIAIGYTALGVFGWFTDGLFLGTAVAIPLGPIDNVFHLALGLPALAILIVAGTRSRRKPDAVPTAIER
;
A
#
# COMPACT_ATOMS: atom_id res chain seq x y z
N MET A 1 9.62 0.54 11.55
CA MET A 1 8.34 1.09 11.03
C MET A 1 8.04 0.55 9.65
N TYR A 2 8.81 0.89 8.61
CA TYR A 2 8.57 0.40 7.24
C TYR A 2 8.43 -1.13 7.14
N ARG A 3 9.40 -1.91 7.64
CA ARG A 3 9.32 -3.38 7.59
C ARG A 3 8.12 -3.95 8.34
N THR A 4 7.83 -3.46 9.54
CA THR A 4 6.67 -3.90 10.33
C THR A 4 5.37 -3.64 9.58
N TYR A 5 5.23 -2.45 9.00
CA TYR A 5 4.10 -2.11 8.14
C TYR A 5 4.00 -3.08 6.96
N CYS A 6 5.09 -3.35 6.24
CA CYS A 6 5.10 -4.31 5.13
C CYS A 6 4.63 -5.71 5.56
N ARG A 7 5.00 -6.19 6.76
CA ARG A 7 4.55 -7.49 7.27
C ARG A 7 3.05 -7.53 7.50
N VAL A 8 2.49 -6.49 8.12
CA VAL A 8 1.05 -6.36 8.35
C VAL A 8 0.31 -6.23 7.02
N ALA A 9 0.78 -5.35 6.13
CA ALA A 9 0.21 -5.15 4.80
C ALA A 9 0.21 -6.44 3.99
N ALA A 10 1.26 -7.27 4.07
CA ALA A 10 1.32 -8.57 3.39
C ALA A 10 0.17 -9.49 3.82
N VAL A 11 -0.11 -9.58 5.11
CA VAL A 11 -1.23 -10.39 5.64
C VAL A 11 -2.57 -9.82 5.18
N VAL A 12 -2.75 -8.50 5.29
CA VAL A 12 -3.99 -7.83 4.90
C VAL A 12 -4.27 -8.01 3.40
N PHE A 13 -3.27 -7.81 2.53
CA PHE A 13 -3.40 -8.05 1.10
C PHE A 13 -3.68 -9.51 0.77
N ALA A 14 -3.02 -10.46 1.44
CA ALA A 14 -3.23 -11.88 1.21
C ALA A 14 -4.68 -12.29 1.56
N VAL A 15 -5.21 -11.84 2.70
CA VAL A 15 -6.60 -12.09 3.11
C VAL A 15 -7.58 -11.45 2.13
N PHE A 16 -7.35 -10.19 1.76
CA PHE A 16 -8.21 -9.46 0.83
C PHE A 16 -8.09 -9.96 -0.62
N THR A 17 -7.05 -10.72 -0.96
CA THR A 17 -6.97 -11.43 -2.25
C THR A 17 -7.71 -12.76 -2.18
N ALA A 18 -7.51 -13.53 -1.10
CA ALA A 18 -8.08 -14.87 -0.94
C ALA A 18 -9.61 -14.83 -0.89
N TYR A 19 -10.19 -13.89 -0.14
CA TYR A 19 -11.64 -13.81 0.01
C TYR A 19 -12.39 -13.55 -1.32
N PRO A 20 -12.05 -12.52 -2.12
CA PRO A 20 -12.68 -12.29 -3.42
C PRO A 20 -12.40 -13.38 -4.44
N VAL A 21 -11.22 -14.02 -4.42
CA VAL A 21 -10.95 -15.15 -5.31
C VAL A 21 -11.90 -16.31 -5.00
N VAL A 22 -12.12 -16.62 -3.72
CA VAL A 22 -13.06 -17.66 -3.30
C VAL A 22 -14.50 -17.29 -3.65
N THR A 23 -14.95 -16.08 -3.32
CA THR A 23 -16.35 -15.69 -3.58
C THR A 23 -16.64 -15.52 -5.07
N LYS A 24 -15.74 -14.90 -5.84
CA LYS A 24 -15.93 -14.71 -7.30
C LYS A 24 -15.77 -15.99 -8.10
N ALA A 25 -14.97 -16.95 -7.62
CA ALA A 25 -14.92 -18.29 -8.22
C ALA A 25 -16.28 -18.99 -8.12
N LEU A 26 -16.96 -18.84 -6.98
CA LEU A 26 -18.30 -19.38 -6.76
C LEU A 26 -19.38 -18.66 -7.58
N ASP A 27 -19.20 -17.35 -7.82
CA ASP A 27 -20.16 -16.54 -8.60
C ASP A 27 -19.88 -16.50 -10.12
N HIS A 28 -18.85 -17.18 -10.62
CA HIS A 28 -18.40 -17.14 -12.03
C HIS A 28 -18.02 -15.75 -12.57
N ARG A 29 -17.64 -14.79 -11.69
CA ARG A 29 -17.36 -13.38 -12.05
C ARG A 29 -15.88 -13.01 -12.10
N LEU A 30 -14.99 -13.99 -12.03
CA LEU A 30 -13.53 -13.76 -12.00
C LEU A 30 -12.99 -12.96 -13.20
N ALA A 31 -13.65 -13.03 -14.36
CA ALA A 31 -13.13 -12.45 -15.60
C ALA A 31 -13.23 -10.90 -15.66
N GLU A 32 -14.14 -10.28 -14.90
CA GLU A 32 -14.47 -8.85 -15.06
C GLU A 32 -13.42 -7.91 -14.43
N ASP A 33 -12.71 -8.35 -13.39
CA ASP A 33 -11.76 -7.52 -12.64
C ASP A 33 -10.54 -8.29 -12.11
N TRP A 34 -10.15 -9.36 -12.80
CA TRP A 34 -9.02 -10.21 -12.41
C TRP A 34 -7.73 -9.41 -12.18
N ALA A 35 -7.51 -8.33 -12.96
CA ALA A 35 -6.33 -7.47 -12.83
C ALA A 35 -6.27 -6.78 -11.46
N HIS A 36 -7.41 -6.38 -10.89
CA HIS A 36 -7.47 -5.77 -9.57
C HIS A 36 -7.11 -6.80 -8.48
N SER A 37 -7.65 -8.01 -8.59
CA SER A 37 -7.31 -9.12 -7.68
C SER A 37 -5.83 -9.51 -7.79
N ALA A 38 -5.29 -9.54 -9.02
CA ALA A 38 -3.88 -9.78 -9.26
C ALA A 38 -2.98 -8.68 -8.68
N LEU A 39 -3.42 -7.41 -8.74
CA LEU A 39 -2.70 -6.28 -8.16
C LEU A 39 -2.57 -6.43 -6.64
N HIS A 40 -3.63 -6.85 -5.94
CA HIS A 40 -3.56 -7.13 -4.51
C HIS A 40 -2.65 -8.31 -4.19
N LEU A 41 -2.70 -9.38 -4.99
CA LEU A 41 -1.79 -10.52 -4.85
C LEU A 41 -0.33 -10.11 -5.00
N VAL A 42 -0.01 -9.38 -6.07
CA VAL A 42 1.35 -8.86 -6.31
C VAL A 42 1.77 -7.94 -5.17
N SER A 43 0.87 -7.09 -4.69
CA SER A 43 1.13 -6.22 -3.52
C SER A 43 1.41 -7.05 -2.26
N ALA A 44 0.71 -8.16 -2.04
CA ALA A 44 0.99 -9.09 -0.94
C ALA A 44 2.39 -9.67 -1.04
N LEU A 45 2.79 -10.14 -2.22
CA LEU A 45 4.10 -10.74 -2.47
C LEU A 45 5.23 -9.72 -2.29
N VAL A 46 5.07 -8.51 -2.83
CA VAL A 46 6.05 -7.42 -2.67
C VAL A 46 6.14 -7.00 -1.21
N ALA A 47 5.01 -6.87 -0.50
CA ALA A 47 4.98 -6.55 0.91
C ALA A 47 5.69 -7.63 1.76
N ALA A 48 5.46 -8.91 1.45
CA ALA A 48 6.13 -10.03 2.11
C ALA A 48 7.65 -10.00 1.85
N TYR A 49 8.06 -9.84 0.59
CA TYR A 49 9.47 -9.69 0.28
C TYR A 49 10.09 -8.51 1.05
N ALA A 50 9.48 -7.32 0.97
CA ALA A 50 9.97 -6.12 1.66
C ALA A 50 10.01 -6.26 3.19
N GLY A 51 9.04 -6.95 3.78
CA GLY A 51 8.89 -7.13 5.22
C GLY A 51 9.90 -8.09 5.84
N TRP A 52 10.24 -9.17 5.13
CA TRP A 52 11.08 -10.25 5.68
C TRP A 52 12.47 -10.35 5.04
N PHE A 53 12.59 -10.19 3.71
CA PHE A 53 13.80 -10.61 2.98
C PHE A 53 14.53 -9.44 2.30
N GLY A 54 13.80 -8.49 1.74
CA GLY A 54 14.33 -7.43 0.92
C GLY A 54 15.16 -6.39 1.69
N PRO A 55 15.96 -5.58 0.98
CA PRO A 55 16.74 -4.51 1.61
C PRO A 55 15.84 -3.37 2.13
N PRO A 56 16.30 -2.54 3.07
CA PRO A 56 15.51 -1.47 3.68
C PRO A 56 14.88 -0.49 2.67
N VAL A 57 15.55 -0.24 1.54
CA VAL A 57 15.05 0.65 0.48
C VAL A 57 13.75 0.12 -0.14
N VAL A 58 13.60 -1.20 -0.31
CA VAL A 58 12.39 -1.79 -0.89
C VAL A 58 11.19 -1.59 0.03
N ALA A 59 11.37 -1.78 1.35
CA ALA A 59 10.31 -1.49 2.32
C ALA A 59 9.89 -0.02 2.32
N ARG A 60 10.86 0.91 2.19
CA ARG A 60 10.55 2.33 2.08
C ARG A 60 9.78 2.64 0.79
N LEU A 61 10.22 2.13 -0.35
CA LEU A 61 9.55 2.36 -1.64
C LEU A 61 8.14 1.79 -1.64
N PHE A 62 7.95 0.58 -1.11
CA PHE A 62 6.63 -0.02 -0.97
C PHE A 62 5.69 0.83 -0.11
N VAL A 63 6.14 1.21 1.10
CA VAL A 63 5.33 2.07 1.98
C VAL A 63 5.01 3.41 1.31
N THR A 64 5.95 3.99 0.56
CA THR A 64 5.69 5.22 -0.20
C THR A 64 4.62 5.01 -1.27
N ALA A 65 4.71 3.93 -2.05
CA ALA A 65 3.75 3.62 -3.09
C ALA A 65 2.34 3.41 -2.51
N ILE A 66 2.22 2.69 -1.39
CA ILE A 66 0.93 2.51 -0.71
C ILE A 66 0.41 3.84 -0.12
N ALA A 67 1.26 4.61 0.55
CA ALA A 67 0.87 5.90 1.12
C ALA A 67 0.25 6.85 0.08
N ILE A 68 0.83 6.91 -1.11
CA ILE A 68 0.34 7.78 -2.19
C ILE A 68 -0.82 7.11 -2.92
N GLY A 69 -0.60 5.92 -3.48
CA GLY A 69 -1.55 5.25 -4.35
C GLY A 69 -2.83 4.84 -3.64
N TYR A 70 -2.72 4.18 -2.48
CA TYR A 70 -3.91 3.68 -1.77
C TYR A 70 -4.68 4.81 -1.10
N THR A 71 -4.01 5.84 -0.58
CA THR A 71 -4.73 7.02 -0.09
C THR A 71 -5.47 7.71 -1.23
N ALA A 72 -4.82 7.90 -2.39
CA ALA A 72 -5.46 8.52 -3.54
C ALA A 72 -6.66 7.72 -4.05
N LEU A 73 -6.52 6.40 -4.25
CA LEU A 73 -7.63 5.53 -4.66
C LEU A 73 -8.76 5.55 -3.66
N GLY A 74 -8.45 5.44 -2.37
CA GLY A 74 -9.45 5.42 -1.31
C GLY A 74 -10.22 6.72 -1.15
N VAL A 75 -9.60 7.88 -1.41
CA VAL A 75 -10.28 9.19 -1.43
C VAL A 75 -11.07 9.35 -2.73
N PHE A 76 -10.43 9.13 -3.87
CA PHE A 76 -11.01 9.36 -5.19
C PHE A 76 -12.20 8.45 -5.47
N GLY A 77 -12.16 7.20 -4.99
CA GLY A 77 -13.24 6.23 -5.16
C GLY A 77 -14.55 6.60 -4.50
N TRP A 78 -14.60 7.58 -3.59
CA TRP A 78 -15.88 8.10 -3.09
C TRP A 78 -16.61 8.99 -4.10
N PHE A 79 -15.94 9.35 -5.20
CA PHE A 79 -16.45 10.26 -6.23
C PHE A 79 -16.59 9.58 -7.60
N THR A 80 -16.26 8.29 -7.71
CA THR A 80 -16.40 7.50 -8.95
C THR A 80 -16.65 6.03 -8.62
N ASP A 81 -17.33 5.31 -9.50
CA ASP A 81 -17.56 3.86 -9.34
C ASP A 81 -16.29 3.01 -9.65
N GLY A 82 -15.29 3.61 -10.29
CA GLY A 82 -14.03 2.93 -10.60
C GLY A 82 -13.19 3.61 -11.67
N LEU A 83 -12.09 2.97 -12.03
CA LEU A 83 -11.21 3.35 -13.14
C LEU A 83 -11.27 2.28 -14.23
N PHE A 84 -11.26 2.71 -15.50
CA PHE A 84 -11.21 1.83 -16.68
C PHE A 84 -12.31 0.74 -16.67
N LEU A 85 -13.48 1.06 -16.13
CA LEU A 85 -14.62 0.15 -16.08
C LEU A 85 -14.98 -0.32 -17.50
N GLY A 86 -15.37 -1.59 -17.63
CA GLY A 86 -15.64 -2.23 -18.92
C GLY A 86 -14.39 -2.76 -19.66
N THR A 87 -13.22 -2.72 -19.02
CA THR A 87 -11.97 -3.28 -19.57
C THR A 87 -11.41 -4.38 -18.67
N ALA A 88 -10.49 -5.20 -19.20
CA ALA A 88 -9.80 -6.24 -18.44
C ALA A 88 -8.90 -5.69 -17.30
N VAL A 89 -8.64 -4.39 -17.28
CA VAL A 89 -7.86 -3.68 -16.24
C VAL A 89 -8.74 -2.80 -15.36
N ALA A 90 -10.04 -3.10 -15.30
CA ALA A 90 -10.97 -2.39 -14.43
C ALA A 90 -10.49 -2.41 -12.97
N ILE A 91 -10.57 -1.25 -12.33
CA ILE A 91 -10.35 -1.08 -10.89
C ILE A 91 -11.68 -0.59 -10.32
N PRO A 92 -12.56 -1.52 -9.88
CA PRO A 92 -13.76 -1.16 -9.13
C PRO A 92 -13.38 -0.39 -7.86
N LEU A 93 -14.12 0.68 -7.57
CA LEU A 93 -13.93 1.50 -6.38
C LEU A 93 -15.22 1.55 -5.56
N GLY A 94 -15.73 0.38 -5.18
CA GLY A 94 -16.88 0.28 -4.32
C GLY A 94 -16.56 0.78 -2.90
N PRO A 95 -17.58 1.02 -2.05
CA PRO A 95 -17.37 1.50 -0.68
C PRO A 95 -16.40 0.63 0.14
N ILE A 96 -16.45 -0.69 -0.02
CA ILE A 96 -15.55 -1.63 0.67
C ILE A 96 -14.12 -1.48 0.17
N ASP A 97 -13.91 -1.36 -1.14
CA ASP A 97 -12.59 -1.15 -1.73
C ASP A 97 -11.99 0.17 -1.24
N ASN A 98 -12.79 1.23 -1.18
CA ASN A 98 -12.33 2.54 -0.71
C ASN A 98 -11.90 2.51 0.76
N VAL A 99 -12.66 1.84 1.61
CA VAL A 99 -12.28 1.62 3.02
C VAL A 99 -11.00 0.81 3.11
N PHE A 100 -10.85 -0.25 2.32
CA PHE A 100 -9.63 -1.05 2.28
C PHE A 100 -8.40 -0.22 1.86
N HIS A 101 -8.56 0.57 0.79
CA HIS A 101 -7.53 1.49 0.30
C HIS A 101 -7.11 2.50 1.38
N LEU A 102 -8.06 3.15 2.05
CA LEU A 102 -7.77 4.10 3.13
C LEU A 102 -7.13 3.42 4.36
N ALA A 103 -7.61 2.22 4.73
CA ALA A 103 -7.10 1.47 5.88
C ALA A 103 -5.61 1.12 5.73
N LEU A 104 -5.13 0.90 4.50
CA LEU A 104 -3.71 0.70 4.23
C LEU A 104 -2.97 2.02 3.96
N GLY A 105 -3.58 2.95 3.22
CA GLY A 105 -2.97 4.21 2.80
C GLY A 105 -2.66 5.15 3.96
N LEU A 106 -3.62 5.38 4.87
CA LEU A 106 -3.46 6.36 5.96
C LEU A 106 -2.35 6.00 6.96
N PRO A 107 -2.21 4.74 7.44
CA PRO A 107 -1.08 4.39 8.29
C PRO A 107 0.27 4.49 7.56
N ALA A 108 0.33 4.16 6.26
CA ALA A 108 1.54 4.35 5.47
C ALA A 108 1.93 5.83 5.35
N LEU A 109 0.95 6.69 5.10
CA LEU A 109 1.13 8.14 5.03
C LEU A 109 1.61 8.71 6.38
N ALA A 110 1.03 8.27 7.48
CA ALA A 110 1.47 8.64 8.82
C ALA A 110 2.93 8.25 9.07
N ILE A 111 3.35 7.05 8.67
CA ILE A 111 4.74 6.60 8.78
C ILE A 111 5.68 7.53 8.00
N LEU A 112 5.32 7.95 6.77
CA LEU A 112 6.14 8.87 5.98
C LEU A 112 6.28 10.24 6.64
N ILE A 113 5.19 10.81 7.16
CA ILE A 113 5.19 12.12 7.83
C ILE A 113 6.09 12.05 9.09
N VAL A 114 5.94 11.01 9.91
CA VAL A 114 6.76 10.82 11.12
C VAL A 114 8.23 10.60 10.77
N ALA A 115 8.53 9.84 9.72
CA ALA A 115 9.92 9.63 9.30
C ALA A 115 10.56 10.91 8.74
N GLY A 116 9.82 11.69 7.95
CA GLY A 116 10.29 12.95 7.38
C GLY A 116 10.57 14.02 8.44
N THR A 117 9.70 14.14 9.44
CA THR A 117 9.88 15.09 10.55
C THR A 117 11.09 14.73 11.43
N ARG A 118 11.36 13.44 11.67
CA ARG A 118 12.56 12.99 12.39
C ARG A 118 13.86 13.26 11.61
N SER A 119 13.84 13.11 10.29
CA SER A 119 15.01 13.41 9.45
C SER A 119 15.38 14.89 9.47
N ARG A 120 14.40 15.79 9.53
CA ARG A 120 14.63 17.24 9.63
C ARG A 120 15.10 17.69 11.02
N ARG A 121 14.85 16.89 12.06
CA ARG A 121 15.25 17.19 13.44
C ARG A 121 16.66 16.76 13.81
N LYS A 122 17.42 16.07 12.95
CA LYS A 122 18.88 15.94 13.13
C LYS A 122 19.50 17.25 12.64
N PRO A 123 19.88 18.19 13.53
CA PRO A 123 20.67 19.33 13.11
C PRO A 123 22.08 18.81 12.83
N ASP A 124 22.74 19.39 11.83
CA ASP A 124 24.17 19.18 11.63
C ASP A 124 24.88 19.36 12.98
N ALA A 125 25.58 18.31 13.42
CA ALA A 125 26.47 18.44 14.56
C ALA A 125 27.46 19.53 14.17
N VAL A 126 27.31 20.71 14.79
CA VAL A 126 28.26 21.81 14.68
C VAL A 126 29.63 21.21 15.01
N PRO A 127 30.64 21.32 14.13
CA PRO A 127 31.99 20.89 14.46
C PRO A 127 32.45 21.70 15.67
N THR A 128 32.46 21.08 16.84
CA THR A 128 33.06 21.67 18.03
C THR A 128 34.57 21.70 17.84
N ALA A 129 35.09 22.93 17.71
CA ALA A 129 36.46 23.37 17.97
C ALA A 129 37.56 22.72 17.08
N ILE A 130 38.30 23.46 16.25
CA ILE A 130 39.34 24.45 16.62
C ILE A 130 39.85 24.26 18.05
N GLU A 131 40.59 23.17 18.27
CA GLU A 131 41.67 23.18 19.26
C GLU A 131 43.01 23.35 18.54
N ARG A 132 43.85 24.15 19.20
CA ARG A 132 44.98 24.93 18.72
C ARG A 132 46.15 24.11 18.19
#